data_AF-A0A397U560-F1
#
_entry.id   AF-A0A397U560-F1
#
_cell.length_a   1.000
_cell.length_b   1.000
_cell.length_c   1.000
_cell.angle_alpha   90.00
_cell.angle_beta   90.00
_cell.angle_gamma   90.00
#
_symmetry.space_group_name_H-M   'P 1'
#
loop_
_entity.id
_entity.type
_entity.pdbx_description
1 polymer ?
#
loop_
_entity_poly.entity_id
_entity_poly.type
_entity_poly.pdbx_seq_one_letter_code
_entity_poly.pdbx_strand_id
1 'polypeptide(L)'
;MKFRSITTIFLIIILYILIVHPDVGLSKRSTKKKKSKKSYGKKSYKQKYIKIKSSPCKLSGFVKIIPKYNPDELYGIITFNEVIVDNKYKNTQIEGMFTTPFGLAGLKTNEGNYIYTAELYHENKIHDITEPMFNGATELVTKVPKLTNFTICGKNSIIGKTMVIKKGEEEIAVSQISGLESFLSNINN
;
A
#
# COMPACT_ATOMS: atom_id res chain seq x y z
N MET A 1 -68.60 -25.63 12.99
CA MET A 1 -67.39 -25.93 12.17
C MET A 1 -67.21 -24.89 11.05
N LYS A 2 -66.59 -23.72 11.32
CA LYS A 2 -66.21 -22.74 10.26
C LYS A 2 -64.86 -22.03 10.50
N PHE A 3 -64.17 -22.32 11.61
CA PHE A 3 -62.94 -21.62 11.99
C PHE A 3 -61.65 -22.16 11.35
N ARG A 4 -61.68 -23.31 10.67
CA ARG A 4 -60.48 -23.90 10.04
C ARG A 4 -60.06 -23.24 8.72
N SER A 5 -60.92 -22.42 8.10
CA SER A 5 -60.66 -21.83 6.79
C SER A 5 -59.79 -20.56 6.86
N ILE A 6 -59.91 -19.79 7.93
CA ILE A 6 -59.23 -18.51 8.08
C ILE A 6 -57.72 -18.70 8.28
N THR A 7 -57.33 -19.74 9.03
CA THR A 7 -55.93 -20.07 9.29
C THR A 7 -55.18 -20.48 8.02
N THR A 8 -55.84 -21.20 7.11
CA THR A 8 -55.23 -21.64 5.85
C THR A 8 -55.00 -20.46 4.90
N ILE A 9 -55.98 -19.55 4.79
CA ILE A 9 -55.85 -18.34 3.97
C ILE A 9 -54.69 -17.46 4.49
N PHE A 10 -54.57 -17.32 5.81
CA PHE A 10 -53.50 -16.53 6.41
C PHE A 10 -52.10 -17.11 6.13
N LEU A 11 -51.95 -18.44 6.19
CA LEU A 11 -50.68 -19.10 5.87
C LEU A 11 -50.29 -18.96 4.40
N ILE A 12 -51.26 -19.01 3.48
CA ILE A 12 -51.00 -18.82 2.05
C ILE A 12 -50.52 -17.39 1.76
N ILE A 13 -51.10 -16.38 2.43
CA ILE A 13 -50.68 -14.99 2.28
C ILE A 13 -49.25 -14.79 2.78
N ILE A 14 -48.88 -15.37 3.94
CA ILE A 14 -47.50 -15.30 4.45
C ILE A 14 -46.51 -15.94 3.46
N LEU A 15 -46.87 -17.11 2.92
CA LEU A 15 -46.03 -17.82 1.96
C LEU A 15 -45.82 -17.00 0.67
N TYR A 16 -46.88 -16.36 0.17
CA TYR A 16 -46.82 -15.49 -1.01
C TYR A 16 -45.89 -14.30 -0.79
N ILE A 17 -45.99 -13.63 0.38
CA ILE A 17 -45.12 -12.50 0.72
C ILE A 17 -43.65 -12.92 0.77
N LEU A 18 -43.33 -14.10 1.31
CA LEU A 18 -41.96 -14.62 1.38
C LEU A 18 -41.38 -14.97 -0.01
N ILE A 19 -42.21 -15.38 -0.98
CA ILE A 19 -41.78 -15.71 -2.34
C ILE A 19 -41.55 -14.43 -3.17
N VAL A 20 -42.46 -13.47 -3.08
CA VAL A 20 -42.41 -12.25 -3.92
C VAL A 20 -41.39 -11.24 -3.38
N HIS A 21 -41.13 -11.24 -2.08
CA HIS A 21 -40.20 -10.32 -1.43
C HIS A 21 -39.16 -11.05 -0.57
N PRO A 22 -38.22 -11.79 -1.16
CA PRO A 22 -37.19 -12.53 -0.41
C PRO A 22 -36.32 -11.62 0.46
N ASP A 23 -36.24 -10.32 0.13
CA ASP A 23 -35.44 -9.33 0.87
C ASP A 23 -36.09 -8.84 2.17
N VAL A 24 -37.38 -9.10 2.40
CA VAL A 24 -38.12 -8.61 3.59
C VAL A 24 -37.85 -9.48 4.83
N GLY A 25 -37.30 -10.69 4.66
CA GLY A 25 -37.06 -11.65 5.74
C GLY A 25 -35.70 -11.57 6.44
N LEU A 26 -34.71 -10.86 5.88
CA LEU A 26 -33.38 -10.76 6.47
C LEU A 26 -33.24 -9.43 7.21
N SER A 27 -33.90 -9.34 8.37
CA SER A 27 -33.49 -8.41 9.41
C SER A 27 -32.02 -8.72 9.73
N LYS A 28 -31.12 -7.92 9.16
CA LYS A 28 -29.69 -7.92 9.51
C LYS A 28 -29.64 -7.64 11.00
N ARG A 29 -29.57 -8.71 11.82
CA ARG A 29 -29.12 -8.64 13.20
C ARG A 29 -27.76 -7.99 13.14
N SER A 30 -27.76 -6.67 13.30
CA SER A 30 -26.58 -5.87 13.50
C SER A 30 -26.04 -6.30 14.86
N THR A 31 -25.29 -7.40 14.85
CA THR A 31 -24.26 -7.59 15.86
C THR A 31 -23.35 -6.39 15.67
N LYS A 32 -23.57 -5.36 16.49
CA LYS A 32 -22.52 -4.41 16.88
C LYS A 32 -21.39 -5.27 17.45
N LYS A 33 -20.59 -5.89 16.57
CA LYS A 33 -19.20 -6.18 16.87
C LYS A 33 -18.67 -4.82 17.28
N LYS A 34 -18.53 -4.61 18.59
CA LYS A 34 -17.59 -3.64 19.13
C LYS A 34 -16.29 -3.96 18.40
N LYS A 35 -16.03 -3.26 17.29
CA LYS A 35 -14.68 -3.06 16.80
C LYS A 35 -14.05 -2.33 17.97
N SER A 36 -13.43 -3.10 18.87
CA SER A 36 -12.45 -2.55 19.77
C SER A 36 -11.51 -1.79 18.85
N LYS A 37 -11.58 -0.46 18.90
CA LYS A 37 -10.52 0.38 18.40
C LYS A 37 -9.32 -0.05 19.24
N LYS A 38 -8.63 -1.10 18.79
CA LYS A 38 -7.25 -1.32 19.17
C LYS A 38 -6.58 -0.09 18.60
N SER A 39 -6.50 0.95 19.43
CA SER A 39 -5.56 2.02 19.23
C SER A 39 -4.24 1.28 19.11
N TYR A 40 -3.78 1.10 17.88
CA TYR A 40 -2.43 0.67 17.63
C TYR A 40 -1.61 1.81 18.21
N GLY A 41 -1.22 1.64 19.48
CA GLY A 41 -0.51 2.67 20.21
C GLY A 41 0.62 3.12 19.33
N LYS A 42 0.75 4.45 19.15
CA LYS A 42 1.85 5.10 18.45
C LYS A 42 3.16 4.56 19.00
N LYS A 43 3.63 3.43 18.45
CA LYS A 43 4.96 2.92 18.73
C LYS A 43 5.85 3.87 17.98
N SER A 44 6.39 4.84 18.70
CA SER A 44 7.49 5.66 18.23
C SER A 44 8.58 4.69 17.78
N TYR A 45 8.66 4.47 16.48
CA TYR A 45 9.71 3.67 15.87
C TYR A 45 10.99 4.48 16.09
N LYS A 46 11.71 4.21 17.19
CA LYS A 46 13.05 4.72 17.40
C LYS A 46 13.85 4.33 16.16
N GLN A 47 14.17 5.31 15.32
CA GLN A 47 14.97 5.13 14.11
C GLN A 47 16.29 4.50 14.54
N LYS A 48 16.41 3.20 14.33
CA LYS A 48 17.67 2.49 14.55
C LYS A 48 18.51 2.77 13.33
N TYR A 49 19.36 3.79 13.42
CA TYR A 49 20.32 4.11 12.37
C TYR A 49 21.32 2.96 12.29
N ILE A 50 21.14 2.08 11.30
CA ILE A 50 22.14 1.08 10.96
C ILE A 50 23.28 1.84 10.28
N LYS A 51 24.46 1.89 10.89
CA LYS A 51 25.66 2.38 10.22
C LYS A 51 26.00 1.40 9.09
N ILE A 52 25.66 1.76 7.86
CA ILE A 52 26.02 1.01 6.66
C ILE A 52 27.52 1.21 6.44
N LYS A 53 28.32 0.13 6.54
CA LYS A 53 29.74 0.13 6.13
C LYS A 53 29.81 0.51 4.66
N SER A 54 30.79 1.33 4.26
CA SER A 54 30.91 1.81 2.87
C SER A 54 31.16 0.66 1.90
N SER A 55 30.09 0.12 1.32
CA SER A 55 30.15 -0.73 0.13
C SER A 55 30.35 0.16 -1.11
N PRO A 56 30.86 -0.38 -2.23
CA PRO A 56 30.80 0.31 -3.52
C PRO A 56 29.37 0.79 -3.81
N CYS A 57 29.26 1.91 -4.51
CA CYS A 57 27.95 2.54 -4.67
C CYS A 57 26.98 1.62 -5.44
N LYS A 58 25.78 1.48 -4.91
CA LYS A 58 24.70 0.68 -5.49
C LYS A 58 23.86 1.61 -6.36
N LEU A 59 23.69 1.27 -7.64
CA LEU A 59 22.84 2.04 -8.57
C LEU A 59 21.34 1.75 -8.39
N SER A 60 21.00 0.80 -7.51
CA SER A 60 19.63 0.42 -7.23
C SER A 60 19.39 0.30 -5.73
N GLY A 61 18.22 0.74 -5.30
CA GLY A 61 17.69 0.55 -3.96
C GLY A 61 16.31 -0.07 -4.02
N PHE A 62 15.86 -0.65 -2.92
CA PHE A 62 14.52 -1.19 -2.81
C PHE A 62 13.92 -1.04 -1.41
N VAL A 63 12.60 -1.03 -1.35
CA VAL A 63 11.81 -1.10 -0.12
C VAL A 63 10.81 -2.23 -0.26
N LYS A 64 10.72 -3.07 0.77
CA LYS A 64 9.66 -4.09 0.88
C LYS A 64 8.65 -3.65 1.93
N ILE A 65 7.38 -3.76 1.57
CA ILE A 65 6.23 -3.52 2.43
C ILE A 65 5.57 -4.86 2.70
N ILE A 66 5.60 -5.29 3.97
CA ILE A 66 5.13 -6.61 4.39
C ILE A 66 3.81 -6.44 5.19
N PRO A 67 2.73 -7.14 4.81
CA PRO A 67 1.39 -7.05 5.41
C PRO A 67 1.30 -7.25 6.91
N LYS A 68 2.28 -7.92 7.52
CA LYS A 68 2.25 -8.33 8.93
C LYS A 68 2.01 -7.17 9.92
N TYR A 69 2.18 -5.93 9.47
CA TYR A 69 2.03 -4.73 10.28
C TYR A 69 1.03 -3.72 9.71
N ASN A 70 0.23 -4.06 8.70
CA ASN A 70 -0.78 -3.16 8.14
C ASN A 70 -2.21 -3.77 8.19
N PRO A 71 -3.23 -2.97 8.52
CA PRO A 71 -4.61 -3.45 8.60
C PRO A 71 -5.23 -3.76 7.23
N ASP A 72 -4.62 -3.24 6.16
CA ASP A 72 -5.15 -3.30 4.79
C ASP A 72 -4.48 -4.40 3.94
N GLU A 73 -3.58 -5.17 4.53
CA GLU A 73 -2.81 -6.23 3.85
C GLU A 73 -2.09 -5.77 2.57
N LEU A 74 -1.70 -4.49 2.52
CA LEU A 74 -0.95 -3.92 1.41
C LEU A 74 0.44 -4.59 1.35
N TYR A 75 0.70 -5.32 0.28
CA TYR A 75 2.02 -5.87 -0.03
C TYR A 75 2.60 -5.09 -1.19
N GLY A 76 3.89 -4.78 -1.12
CA GLY A 76 4.54 -4.16 -2.25
C GLY A 76 6.05 -4.13 -2.18
N ILE A 77 6.64 -3.92 -3.36
CA ILE A 77 8.07 -3.70 -3.55
C ILE A 77 8.20 -2.40 -4.31
N ILE A 78 9.11 -1.55 -3.85
CA ILE A 78 9.45 -0.30 -4.51
C ILE A 78 10.91 -0.37 -4.87
N THR A 79 11.24 -0.06 -6.11
CA THR A 79 12.59 0.01 -6.64
C THR A 79 12.95 1.46 -6.94
N PHE A 80 14.19 1.79 -6.60
CA PHE A 80 14.82 3.07 -6.89
C PHE A 80 15.98 2.74 -7.81
N ASN A 81 16.02 3.31 -9.01
CA ASN A 81 17.09 3.10 -9.97
C ASN A 81 17.71 4.44 -10.33
N GLU A 82 19.01 4.58 -10.11
CA GLU A 82 19.72 5.81 -10.40
C GLU A 82 20.11 5.86 -11.88
N VAL A 83 19.73 6.95 -12.54
CA VAL A 83 20.02 7.20 -13.95
C VAL A 83 21.25 8.09 -14.05
N ILE A 84 22.24 7.60 -14.80
CA ILE A 84 23.48 8.31 -15.07
C ILE A 84 23.33 9.08 -16.38
N VAL A 85 23.51 10.40 -16.32
CA VAL A 85 23.47 11.29 -17.49
C VAL A 85 24.73 12.16 -17.45
N ASP A 86 25.51 12.18 -18.53
CA ASP A 86 26.78 12.94 -18.63
C ASP A 86 27.80 12.56 -17.53
N ASN A 87 27.92 11.26 -17.21
CA ASN A 87 28.73 10.75 -16.10
C ASN A 87 28.37 11.33 -14.72
N LYS A 88 27.17 11.90 -14.56
CA LYS A 88 26.66 12.40 -13.28
C LYS A 88 25.40 11.65 -12.89
N TYR A 89 25.33 11.29 -11.62
CA TYR A 89 24.09 10.86 -10.98
C TYR A 89 23.15 12.07 -10.90
N LYS A 90 22.09 12.08 -11.72
CA LYS A 90 21.15 13.20 -11.75
C LYS A 90 19.83 12.84 -11.11
N ASN A 91 19.24 11.73 -11.55
CA ASN A 91 17.85 11.41 -11.28
C ASN A 91 17.69 9.96 -10.83
N THR A 92 16.70 9.73 -9.99
CA THR A 92 16.27 8.38 -9.60
C THR A 92 14.88 8.11 -10.18
N GLN A 93 14.77 7.03 -10.93
CA GLN A 93 13.50 6.43 -11.33
C GLN A 93 12.95 5.64 -10.14
N ILE A 94 11.68 5.88 -9.82
CA ILE A 94 10.96 5.15 -8.76
C ILE A 94 9.89 4.30 -9.43
N GLU A 95 9.87 3.02 -9.11
CA GLU A 95 8.82 2.10 -9.57
C GLU A 95 8.28 1.33 -8.38
N GLY A 96 6.96 1.29 -8.26
CA GLY A 96 6.28 0.49 -7.26
C GLY A 96 5.49 -0.64 -7.89
N MET A 97 5.49 -1.79 -7.25
CA MET A 97 4.59 -2.91 -7.51
C MET A 97 3.83 -3.20 -6.22
N PHE A 98 2.50 -3.07 -6.24
CA PHE A 98 1.66 -3.28 -5.07
C PHE A 98 0.51 -4.21 -5.35
N THR A 99 0.05 -4.87 -4.30
CA THR A 99 -1.19 -5.64 -4.29
C THR A 99 -1.90 -5.50 -2.95
N THR A 100 -3.20 -5.68 -2.98
CA THR A 100 -4.09 -5.73 -1.81
C THR A 100 -4.98 -6.96 -1.95
N PRO A 101 -5.75 -7.36 -0.92
CA PRO A 101 -6.76 -8.42 -1.06
C PRO A 101 -7.81 -8.15 -2.15
N PHE A 102 -7.99 -6.89 -2.54
CA PHE A 102 -8.88 -6.46 -3.62
C PHE A 102 -8.14 -6.19 -4.94
N GLY A 103 -6.88 -6.61 -5.06
CA GLY A 103 -6.02 -6.34 -6.20
C GLY A 103 -5.73 -4.85 -6.38
N LEU A 104 -5.66 -4.40 -7.65
CA LEU A 104 -5.40 -2.99 -8.00
C LEU A 104 -6.57 -2.06 -7.64
N ALA A 105 -7.80 -2.58 -7.59
CA ALA A 105 -8.98 -1.80 -7.20
C ALA A 105 -8.89 -1.31 -5.74
N GLY A 106 -8.06 -1.96 -4.92
CA GLY A 106 -7.79 -1.52 -3.55
C GLY A 106 -6.79 -0.36 -3.45
N LEU A 107 -6.21 0.14 -4.56
CA LEU A 107 -5.21 1.22 -4.55
C LEU A 107 -5.79 2.60 -4.92
N LYS A 108 -6.90 2.64 -5.67
CA LYS A 108 -7.58 3.88 -6.10
C LYS A 108 -9.05 3.89 -5.69
N THR A 109 -9.58 5.07 -5.42
CA THR A 109 -11.03 5.27 -5.24
C THR A 109 -11.74 5.19 -6.58
N ASN A 110 -13.09 5.17 -6.56
CA ASN A 110 -13.90 5.18 -7.79
C ASN A 110 -13.69 6.45 -8.63
N GLU A 111 -13.27 7.54 -7.99
CA GLU A 111 -12.92 8.82 -8.62
C GLU A 111 -11.48 8.83 -9.18
N GLY A 112 -10.72 7.73 -9.03
CA GLY A 112 -9.37 7.59 -9.55
C GLY A 112 -8.25 8.11 -8.63
N ASN A 113 -8.58 8.62 -7.44
CA ASN A 113 -7.61 9.13 -6.48
C ASN A 113 -6.92 7.98 -5.73
N TYR A 114 -5.65 8.13 -5.37
CA TYR A 114 -4.96 7.14 -4.55
C TYR A 114 -5.56 7.06 -3.14
N ILE A 115 -5.80 5.84 -2.66
CA ILE A 115 -6.24 5.58 -1.28
C ILE A 115 -5.08 5.78 -0.29
N TYR A 116 -3.85 5.54 -0.76
CA TYR A 116 -2.64 5.60 0.03
C TYR A 116 -1.74 6.75 -0.43
N THR A 117 -0.98 7.31 0.50
CA THR A 117 0.12 8.24 0.20
C THR A 117 1.45 7.62 0.60
N ALA A 118 2.53 8.09 -0.02
CA ALA A 118 3.88 7.65 0.28
C ALA A 118 4.81 8.84 0.49
N GLU A 119 5.52 8.80 1.61
CA GLU A 119 6.40 9.87 2.07
C GLU A 119 7.82 9.34 2.27
N LEU A 120 8.80 10.06 1.72
CA LEU A 120 10.22 9.82 1.95
C LEU A 120 10.78 10.88 2.90
N TYR A 121 11.39 10.43 3.99
CA TYR A 121 12.01 11.28 5.01
C TYR A 121 13.51 11.42 4.71
N HIS A 122 13.91 12.56 4.16
CA HIS A 122 15.28 12.83 3.71
C HIS A 122 15.71 14.27 4.07
N GLU A 123 16.92 14.44 4.61
CA GLU A 123 17.47 15.77 4.96
C GLU A 123 16.53 16.68 5.79
N ASN A 124 15.84 16.11 6.78
CA ASN A 124 14.85 16.79 7.61
C ASN A 124 13.63 17.34 6.84
N LYS A 125 13.43 16.89 5.60
CA LYS A 125 12.27 17.18 4.77
C LYS A 125 11.47 15.91 4.52
N ILE A 126 10.18 16.11 4.27
CA ILE A 126 9.25 15.07 3.85
C ILE A 126 8.98 15.30 2.37
N HIS A 127 9.20 14.27 1.57
CA HIS A 127 8.95 14.31 0.14
C HIS A 127 7.78 13.38 -0.20
N ASP A 128 6.77 13.90 -0.87
CA ASP A 128 5.69 13.10 -1.42
C ASP A 128 6.20 12.36 -2.67
N ILE A 129 6.14 11.04 -2.62
CA ILE A 129 6.49 10.13 -3.72
C ILE A 129 5.31 9.24 -4.14
N THR A 130 4.09 9.59 -3.71
CA THR A 130 2.85 8.83 -3.96
C THR A 130 2.68 8.53 -5.44
N GLU A 131 2.73 9.57 -6.27
CA GLU A 131 2.45 9.44 -7.69
C GLU A 131 3.48 8.57 -8.43
N PRO A 132 4.80 8.85 -8.40
CA PRO A 132 5.78 7.99 -9.09
C PRO A 132 5.77 6.55 -8.58
N MET A 133 5.39 6.33 -7.32
CA MET A 133 5.35 5.00 -6.72
C MET A 133 4.11 4.19 -7.15
N PHE A 134 2.91 4.79 -7.14
CA PHE A 134 1.67 4.05 -7.44
C PHE A 134 1.24 4.12 -8.92
N ASN A 135 1.74 5.06 -9.73
CA ASN A 135 1.45 5.05 -11.17
C ASN A 135 1.97 3.75 -11.81
N GLY A 136 3.22 3.37 -11.52
CA GLY A 136 3.82 2.14 -12.05
C GLY A 136 3.10 0.87 -11.61
N ALA A 137 2.44 0.90 -10.45
CA ALA A 137 1.70 -0.25 -9.94
C ALA A 137 0.32 -0.40 -10.57
N THR A 138 -0.30 0.69 -11.01
CA THR A 138 -1.68 0.70 -11.53
C THR A 138 -1.75 0.71 -13.06
N GLU A 139 -0.67 1.09 -13.75
CA GLU A 139 -0.60 1.13 -15.20
C GLU A 139 0.33 0.04 -15.73
N LEU A 140 -0.21 -0.87 -16.56
CA LEU A 140 0.57 -1.96 -17.19
C LEU A 140 1.71 -1.46 -18.09
N VAL A 141 1.63 -0.22 -18.58
CA VAL A 141 2.66 0.42 -19.40
C VAL A 141 2.76 1.89 -18.99
N THR A 142 3.67 2.19 -18.07
CA THR A 142 4.02 3.59 -17.77
C THR A 142 4.82 4.13 -18.95
N LYS A 143 4.19 4.91 -19.83
CA LYS A 143 4.83 5.37 -21.09
C LYS A 143 6.06 6.25 -20.88
N VAL A 144 6.14 6.92 -19.73
CA VAL A 144 7.28 7.80 -19.37
C VAL A 144 7.62 7.58 -17.89
N PRO A 145 8.83 7.10 -17.57
CA PRO A 145 9.24 6.93 -16.19
C PRO A 145 9.34 8.29 -15.50
N LYS A 146 8.78 8.40 -14.30
CA LYS A 146 8.89 9.61 -13.50
C LYS A 146 10.24 9.65 -12.79
N LEU A 147 11.01 10.66 -13.13
CA LEU A 147 12.32 10.92 -12.56
C LEU A 147 12.19 11.87 -11.36
N THR A 148 12.93 11.56 -10.31
CA THR A 148 13.01 12.36 -9.09
C THR A 148 14.45 12.80 -8.84
N ASN A 149 14.65 13.92 -8.17
CA ASN A 149 15.99 14.48 -7.91
C ASN A 149 16.69 13.81 -6.71
N PHE A 150 16.25 12.62 -6.31
CA PHE A 150 16.94 11.84 -5.29
C PHE A 150 18.17 11.17 -5.87
N THR A 151 19.16 10.92 -5.02
CA THR A 151 20.34 10.14 -5.40
C THR A 151 20.44 8.89 -4.54
N ILE A 152 20.89 7.79 -5.14
CA ILE A 152 21.23 6.55 -4.44
C ILE A 152 22.72 6.59 -4.08
N CYS A 153 23.53 7.18 -4.95
CA CYS A 153 24.94 7.44 -4.73
C CYS A 153 25.21 8.82 -4.13
N GLY A 154 26.38 8.93 -3.46
CA GLY A 154 26.91 10.19 -2.94
C GLY A 154 26.45 10.56 -1.54
N LYS A 155 26.79 11.79 -1.13
CA LYS A 155 26.59 12.30 0.24
C LYS A 155 25.11 12.42 0.62
N ASN A 156 24.24 12.63 -0.36
CA ASN A 156 22.80 12.82 -0.17
C ASN A 156 22.02 11.56 -0.56
N SER A 157 22.61 10.39 -0.33
CA SER A 157 21.98 9.10 -0.62
C SER A 157 20.66 8.92 0.15
N ILE A 158 19.65 8.40 -0.56
CA ILE A 158 18.39 7.93 0.03
C ILE A 158 18.50 6.54 0.67
N ILE A 159 19.63 5.82 0.50
CA ILE A 159 19.83 4.53 1.15
C ILE A 159 19.84 4.70 2.68
N GLY A 160 19.15 3.81 3.36
CA GLY A 160 18.92 3.85 4.81
C GLY A 160 17.92 4.90 5.27
N LYS A 161 17.37 5.71 4.36
CA LYS A 161 16.30 6.66 4.69
C LYS A 161 14.97 5.95 4.87
N THR A 162 14.10 6.58 5.65
CA THR A 162 12.81 6.01 6.03
C THR A 162 11.75 6.46 5.05
N MET A 163 10.95 5.50 4.61
CA MET A 163 9.78 5.71 3.80
C MET A 163 8.55 5.23 4.58
N VAL A 164 7.48 5.99 4.48
CA VAL A 164 6.22 5.76 5.18
C VAL A 164 5.09 5.71 4.17
N ILE A 165 4.24 4.69 4.27
CA ILE A 165 2.97 4.63 3.54
C ILE A 165 1.86 4.95 4.53
N LYS A 166 0.96 5.85 4.14
CA LYS A 166 -0.18 6.27 4.95
C LYS A 166 -1.49 6.03 4.24
N LYS A 167 -2.57 5.96 5.01
CA LYS A 167 -3.97 6.02 4.55
C LYS A 167 -4.65 7.17 5.28
N GLY A 168 -4.86 8.29 4.58
CA GLY A 168 -5.16 9.56 5.24
C GLY A 168 -4.01 9.95 6.18
N GLU A 169 -4.30 10.09 7.46
CA GLU A 169 -3.30 10.45 8.48
C GLU A 169 -2.65 9.24 9.19
N GLU A 170 -3.15 8.03 8.94
CA GLU A 170 -2.66 6.82 9.63
C GLU A 170 -1.45 6.21 8.90
N GLU A 171 -0.34 6.03 9.62
CA GLU A 171 0.82 5.29 9.13
C GLU A 171 0.51 3.79 9.10
N ILE A 172 0.48 3.20 7.90
CA ILE A 172 0.17 1.78 7.72
C ILE A 172 1.44 0.96 7.47
N ALA A 173 2.50 1.55 6.94
CA ALA A 173 3.77 0.86 6.77
C ALA A 173 4.95 1.82 6.89
N VAL A 174 6.02 1.36 7.54
CA VAL A 174 7.28 2.09 7.69
C VAL A 174 8.41 1.15 7.31
N SER A 175 9.30 1.58 6.42
CA SER A 175 10.41 0.74 5.98
C SER A 175 11.59 1.60 5.56
N GLN A 176 12.79 1.03 5.57
CA GLN A 176 14.01 1.70 5.16
C GLN A 176 14.42 1.28 3.75
N ILE A 177 14.92 2.23 2.97
CA ILE A 177 15.47 1.94 1.64
C ILE A 177 16.76 1.16 1.80
N SER A 178 16.78 -0.06 1.25
CA SER A 178 17.94 -0.93 1.25
C SER A 178 18.62 -0.87 -0.11
N GLY A 179 19.95 -0.81 -0.15
CA GLY A 179 20.66 -0.89 -1.43
C GLY A 179 20.68 -2.33 -1.96
N LEU A 180 20.37 -2.53 -3.24
CA LEU A 180 20.55 -3.84 -3.90
C LEU A 180 22.04 -4.11 -4.10
N GLU A 181 22.52 -5.29 -3.70
CA GLU A 181 23.87 -5.72 -4.12
C GLU A 181 23.89 -5.81 -5.64
N SER A 182 24.88 -5.18 -6.27
CA SER A 182 25.03 -5.28 -7.72
C SER A 182 25.39 -6.74 -8.04
N PHE A 183 24.57 -7.41 -8.84
CA PHE A 183 24.86 -8.76 -9.31
C PHE A 183 26.19 -8.87 -10.09
N LEU A 184 26.74 -7.73 -10.51
CA LEU A 184 28.02 -7.64 -11.23
C LEU A 184 29.25 -7.95 -10.38
N SER A 185 29.17 -8.02 -9.05
CA SER A 185 30.33 -8.42 -8.23
C SER A 185 30.59 -9.93 -8.22
N ASN A 186 29.70 -10.75 -8.78
CA ASN A 186 29.80 -12.22 -8.77
C ASN A 186 30.07 -12.83 -10.16
N ILE A 187 30.29 -12.04 -11.20
CA ILE A 187 30.57 -12.56 -12.56
C ILE A 187 32.09 -12.59 -12.86
N ASN A 188 32.93 -11.96 -12.02
CA ASN A 188 34.38 -11.87 -12.23
C ASN A 188 35.24 -12.54 -11.14
N ASN A 189 34.70 -13.49 -10.36
CA ASN A 189 35.49 -14.33 -9.46
C ASN A 189 35.41 -15.80 -9.88
#